data_AF-A0A2E8ECN2-F1
#
_entry.id   AF-A0A2E8ECN2-F1
#
_cell.length_a   1.000
_cell.length_b   1.000
_cell.length_c   1.000
_cell.angle_alpha   90.00
_cell.angle_beta   90.00
_cell.angle_gamma   90.00
#
_symmetry.space_group_name_H-M   'P 1'
#
loop_
_entity.id
_entity.type
_entity.pdbx_description
1 polymer ?
#
loop_
_entity_poly.entity_id
_entity_poly.type
_entity_poly.pdbx_seq_one_letter_code
_entity_poly.pdbx_strand_id
1 'polypeptide(L)'
;MGEAQHKTCLKCGEYMVEGKVSITLDKMNVPTMGPMSTGFMNQGLPPGIETITTSPTWEEKTGKRTGFIFKSDEVKRIKVIGYRCSLCNFIELYAKL
;
A
#
# COMPACT_ATOMS: atom_id res chain seq x y z
N MET A 1 -7.83 -16.80 21.82
CA MET A 1 -6.53 -17.48 21.74
C MET A 1 -6.37 -17.99 20.32
N GLY A 2 -5.61 -17.29 19.48
CA GLY A 2 -5.27 -17.77 18.13
C GLY A 2 -3.79 -18.12 18.16
N GLU A 3 -3.47 -19.40 18.14
CA GLU A 3 -2.09 -19.87 18.05
C GLU A 3 -1.45 -19.27 16.80
N ALA A 4 -0.37 -18.51 16.99
CA ALA A 4 0.50 -18.11 15.90
C ALA A 4 1.12 -19.38 15.33
N GLN A 5 0.50 -19.96 14.29
CA GLN A 5 1.09 -21.05 13.54
C GLN A 5 2.50 -20.62 13.12
N HIS A 6 3.52 -21.25 13.70
CA HIS A 6 4.91 -21.00 13.35
C HIS A 6 5.08 -21.33 11.86
N LYS A 7 5.16 -20.29 11.02
CA LYS A 7 5.41 -20.47 9.60
C LYS A 7 6.85 -20.93 9.39
N THR A 8 7.00 -22.07 8.76
CA THR A 8 8.28 -22.70 8.46
C THR A 8 8.64 -22.43 7.01
N CYS A 9 9.90 -22.09 6.73
CA CYS A 9 10.37 -21.74 5.41
C CYS A 9 10.35 -22.95 4.47
N LEU A 10 9.63 -22.83 3.35
CA LEU A 10 9.53 -23.86 2.33
C LEU A 10 10.86 -24.21 1.64
N LYS A 11 11.90 -23.36 1.76
CA LYS A 11 13.21 -23.59 1.15
C LYS A 11 14.23 -24.28 2.05
N CYS A 12 14.17 -24.03 3.37
CA CYS A 12 15.24 -24.47 4.28
C CYS A 12 14.75 -24.99 5.63
N GLY A 13 13.44 -24.99 5.90
CA GLY A 13 12.89 -25.51 7.15
C GLY A 13 13.04 -24.58 8.36
N GLU A 14 13.65 -23.40 8.22
CA GLU A 14 13.81 -22.46 9.33
C GLU A 14 12.55 -21.64 9.62
N TYR A 15 12.43 -21.07 10.82
CA TYR A 15 11.30 -20.20 11.17
C TYR A 15 11.23 -18.93 10.31
N MET A 16 10.01 -18.46 10.08
CA MET A 16 9.74 -17.22 9.36
C MET A 16 9.15 -16.16 10.27
N VAL A 17 9.49 -14.90 9.99
CA VAL A 17 9.05 -13.72 10.75
C VAL A 17 8.05 -12.91 9.92
N GLU A 18 6.89 -12.57 10.50
CA GLU A 18 5.91 -11.69 9.85
C GLU A 18 6.51 -10.30 9.60
N GLY A 19 6.24 -9.76 8.42
CA GLY A 19 6.66 -8.43 8.00
C GLY A 19 5.67 -7.83 7.00
N LYS A 20 5.96 -6.62 6.54
CA LYS A 20 5.18 -5.93 5.52
C LYS A 20 6.10 -5.36 4.45
N VAL A 21 5.63 -5.34 3.21
CA VAL A 21 6.30 -4.62 2.13
C VAL A 21 5.95 -3.15 2.26
N SER A 22 6.94 -2.28 2.11
CA SER A 22 6.75 -0.82 2.12
C SER A 22 7.36 -0.25 0.84
N ILE A 23 6.63 0.65 0.20
CA ILE A 23 7.03 1.34 -1.02
C ILE A 23 7.21 2.80 -0.63
N THR A 24 8.40 3.33 -0.88
CA THR A 24 8.72 4.74 -0.70
C THR A 24 8.43 5.46 -2.01
N LEU A 25 7.60 6.50 -1.94
CA LEU A 25 7.18 7.31 -3.08
C LEU A 25 7.51 8.77 -2.78
N ASP A 26 8.11 9.47 -3.73
CA ASP A 26 8.25 10.91 -3.65
C ASP A 26 7.01 11.57 -4.26
N LYS A 27 6.26 12.28 -3.43
CA LYS A 27 5.10 13.06 -3.85
C LYS A 27 5.53 14.50 -4.05
N MET A 28 5.44 14.98 -5.28
CA MET A 28 5.49 16.42 -5.54
C MET A 28 4.20 17.05 -5.04
N ASN A 29 4.30 17.92 -4.04
CA ASN A 29 3.20 18.78 -3.67
C ASN A 29 3.15 19.93 -4.68
N VAL A 30 2.32 19.80 -5.71
CA VAL A 30 2.06 20.89 -6.65
C VAL A 30 1.12 21.87 -5.93
N PRO A 31 1.53 23.12 -5.64
CA PRO A 31 0.64 24.08 -5.02
C PRO A 31 -0.56 24.33 -5.94
N THR A 32 -1.75 24.03 -5.45
CA THR A 32 -3.01 24.33 -6.14
C THR A 32 -3.19 25.85 -6.16
N MET A 33 -2.79 26.49 -7.26
CA MET A 33 -3.11 27.90 -7.52
C MET A 33 -4.63 28.01 -7.70
N GLY A 34 -5.34 28.30 -6.61
CA GLY A 34 -6.76 28.64 -6.66
C GLY A 34 -6.96 29.97 -7.41
N PRO A 35 -8.02 30.12 -8.22
CA PRO A 35 -8.30 31.38 -8.89
C PRO A 35 -8.98 32.30 -7.88
N MET A 36 -8.21 33.03 -7.07
CA MET A 36 -8.59 34.30 -6.40
C MET A 36 -7.55 34.67 -5.34
N SER A 37 -6.57 35.48 -5.72
CA SER A 37 -6.13 36.61 -4.88
C SER A 37 -5.29 37.54 -5.72
N THR A 38 -5.88 38.68 -6.04
CA THR A 38 -5.19 39.86 -6.52
C THR A 38 -4.30 40.39 -5.41
N GLY A 39 -2.99 40.48 -5.69
CA GLY A 39 -2.05 41.27 -4.90
C GLY A 39 -1.10 40.44 -4.05
N PHE A 40 0.16 40.89 -4.08
CA PHE A 40 1.33 40.43 -3.34
C PHE A 40 2.17 39.35 -4.01
N MET A 41 3.39 39.79 -4.33
CA MET A 41 4.52 39.02 -4.81
C MET A 41 4.89 37.96 -3.77
N ASN A 42 4.27 36.78 -3.83
CA ASN A 42 4.84 35.60 -3.19
C ASN A 42 5.80 34.95 -4.19
N GLN A 43 7.09 35.15 -3.96
CA GLN A 43 8.14 34.29 -4.49
C GLN A 43 7.75 32.85 -4.13
N GLY A 44 7.28 32.11 -5.14
CA GLY A 44 6.79 30.76 -4.95
C GLY A 44 7.89 29.88 -4.39
N LEU A 45 7.69 29.37 -3.18
CA LEU A 45 8.50 28.31 -2.61
C LEU A 45 8.61 27.17 -3.64
N PRO A 46 9.79 26.58 -3.86
CA PRO A 46 9.90 25.41 -4.72
C PRO A 46 8.96 24.32 -4.21
N PRO A 47 8.32 23.56 -5.10
CA PRO A 47 7.42 22.48 -4.70
C PRO A 47 8.19 21.55 -3.75
N GLY A 48 7.66 21.40 -2.53
CA GLY A 48 8.22 20.48 -1.55
C GLY A 48 8.10 19.05 -2.09
N ILE A 49 9.21 18.32 -2.08
CA ILE A 49 9.20 16.87 -2.29
C ILE A 49 8.92 16.26 -0.93
N GLU A 50 7.76 15.63 -0.79
CA GLU A 50 7.41 14.85 0.39
C GLU A 50 7.63 13.36 0.11
N THR A 51 8.51 12.74 0.88
CA THR A 51 8.68 11.28 0.84
C THR A 51 7.59 10.61 1.65
N ILE A 52 6.76 9.80 1.00
CA ILE A 52 5.65 9.05 1.59
C ILE A 52 5.97 7.56 1.56
N THR A 53 5.73 6.86 2.67
CA THR A 53 5.80 5.39 2.71
C THR A 53 4.39 4.81 2.68
N THR A 54 4.11 3.95 1.70
CA THR A 54 2.82 3.23 1.59
C THR A 54 3.04 1.72 1.59
N SER A 55 2.00 0.95 1.92
CA SER A 55 2.01 -0.52 1.83
C SER A 55 1.21 -0.96 0.61
N PRO A 56 1.67 -1.98 -0.15
CA PRO A 56 0.94 -2.47 -1.29
C PRO A 56 -0.38 -3.14 -0.87
N THR A 57 -1.40 -2.97 -1.70
CA THR A 57 -2.70 -3.63 -1.57
C THR A 57 -3.00 -4.46 -2.81
N TRP A 58 -3.64 -5.60 -2.63
CA TRP A 58 -4.18 -6.39 -3.73
C TRP A 58 -5.57 -5.87 -4.09
N GLU A 59 -5.82 -5.65 -5.39
CA GLU A 59 -7.14 -5.25 -5.90
C GLU A 59 -7.71 -6.38 -6.76
N GLU A 60 -8.92 -6.83 -6.41
CA GLU A 60 -9.64 -7.86 -7.15
C GLU A 60 -11.01 -7.33 -7.57
N LYS A 61 -11.33 -7.44 -8.87
CA LYS A 61 -12.69 -7.16 -9.36
C LYS A 61 -13.59 -8.31 -8.95
N THR A 62 -14.62 -8.04 -8.15
CA THR A 62 -15.50 -9.10 -7.63
C THR A 62 -16.67 -9.42 -8.55
N GLY A 63 -16.88 -8.64 -9.63
CA GLY A 63 -17.96 -8.83 -10.61
C GLY A 63 -19.38 -8.61 -10.04
N LYS A 64 -19.50 -8.27 -8.76
CA LYS A 64 -20.78 -7.93 -8.12
C LYS A 64 -21.20 -6.53 -8.56
N ARG A 65 -22.34 -6.46 -9.24
CA ARG A 65 -22.99 -5.20 -9.60
C ARG A 65 -23.93 -4.82 -8.46
N THR A 66 -23.56 -3.83 -7.67
CA THR A 66 -24.47 -3.24 -6.67
C THR A 66 -25.19 -2.04 -7.29
N GLY A 67 -26.49 -2.19 -7.56
CA GLY A 67 -27.39 -1.09 -7.89
C GLY A 67 -27.83 -1.02 -9.36
N PHE A 68 -29.11 -0.72 -9.57
CA PHE A 68 -29.74 -0.57 -10.90
C PHE A 68 -29.31 0.72 -11.64
N ILE A 69 -28.65 1.68 -10.97
CA ILE A 69 -28.47 3.06 -11.47
C ILE A 69 -27.01 3.41 -11.79
N PHE A 70 -26.02 2.75 -11.17
CA PHE A 70 -24.60 2.94 -11.48
C PHE A 70 -23.87 1.59 -11.55
N LYS A 71 -23.51 1.16 -12.76
CA LYS A 71 -22.64 -0.02 -12.96
C LYS A 71 -21.20 0.35 -12.60
N SER A 72 -20.87 0.41 -11.31
CA SER A 72 -19.47 0.38 -10.87
C SER A 72 -19.07 -1.07 -10.61
N ASP A 73 -17.97 -1.53 -11.23
CA ASP A 73 -17.32 -2.78 -10.83
C ASP A 73 -16.94 -2.67 -9.35
N GLU A 74 -17.46 -3.54 -8.48
CA GLU A 74 -17.02 -3.57 -7.08
C GLU A 74 -15.56 -4.08 -7.03
N VAL A 75 -14.67 -3.24 -6.51
CA VAL A 75 -13.25 -3.56 -6.32
C VAL A 75 -13.02 -3.89 -4.85
N LYS A 76 -12.56 -5.11 -4.57
CA LYS A 76 -12.13 -5.51 -3.23
C LYS A 76 -10.64 -5.20 -3.06
N ARG A 77 -10.32 -4.42 -2.03
CA ARG A 77 -8.93 -4.12 -1.62
C ARG A 77 -8.53 -5.00 -0.46
N ILE A 78 -7.40 -5.70 -0.55
CA ILE A 78 -6.90 -6.62 0.46
C ILE A 78 -5.48 -6.22 0.86
N LYS A 79 -5.15 -6.31 2.15
CA LYS A 79 -3.80 -6.02 2.63
C LYS A 79 -2.85 -7.14 2.22
N VAL A 80 -1.62 -6.78 1.86
CA VAL A 80 -0.55 -7.75 1.63
C VAL A 80 0.37 -7.77 2.85
N ILE A 81 0.56 -8.94 3.44
CA ILE A 81 1.59 -9.20 4.45
C ILE A 81 2.66 -10.11 3.87
N GLY A 82 3.82 -10.13 4.50
CA GLY A 82 4.91 -11.02 4.14
C GLY A 82 5.43 -11.83 5.32
N TYR A 83 6.10 -12.93 5.01
CA TYR A 83 6.93 -13.65 5.98
C TYR A 83 8.33 -13.78 5.40
N ARG A 84 9.35 -13.40 6.16
CA ARG A 84 10.76 -13.56 5.77
C ARG A 84 11.39 -14.68 6.58
N CYS A 85 12.01 -15.63 5.89
CA CYS A 85 12.88 -16.61 6.53
C CYS A 85 14.07 -15.91 7.21
N SER A 86 14.31 -16.22 8.48
CA SER A 86 15.41 -15.64 9.26
C SER A 86 16.79 -16.02 8.73
N LEU A 87 16.92 -17.22 8.13
CA LEU A 87 18.18 -17.78 7.64
C LEU A 87 18.44 -17.47 6.16
N CYS A 88 17.59 -17.93 5.24
CA CYS A 88 17.86 -17.85 3.80
C CYS A 88 17.26 -16.62 3.10
N ASN A 89 16.62 -15.71 3.84
CA ASN A 89 15.98 -14.49 3.33
C ASN A 89 14.86 -14.71 2.30
N PHE A 90 14.38 -15.93 2.11
CA PHE A 90 13.20 -16.18 1.28
C PHE A 90 11.97 -15.46 1.85
N ILE A 91 11.24 -14.76 0.98
CA ILE A 91 10.04 -14.01 1.34
C ILE A 91 8.83 -14.63 0.64
N GLU A 92 7.78 -14.84 1.41
CA GLU A 92 6.45 -15.22 0.92
C GLU A 92 5.47 -14.09 1.19
N LEU A 93 4.62 -13.77 0.21
CA LEU A 93 3.60 -12.73 0.34
C LEU A 93 2.21 -13.35 0.36
N TYR A 94 1.35 -12.82 1.23
CA TYR A 94 0.01 -13.34 1.46
C TYR A 94 -1.01 -12.20 1.51
N ALA A 95 -2.19 -12.46 0.96
CA ALA A 95 -3.35 -11.61 1.17
C ALA A 95 -3.90 -11.84 2.60
N LYS A 96 -4.05 -10.78 3.38
CA LYS A 96 -4.68 -10.79 4.72
C LYS A 96 -5.97 -9.97 4.63
N LEU A 97 -7.09 -10.66 4.79
CA LEU A 97 -8.43 -10.06 4.92
C LEU A 97 -8.60 -9.38 6.27
#